data_AF-A0A8I1LGQ1-F1
#
_entry.id   AF-A0A8I1LGQ1-F1
#
_cell.length_a   1.000
_cell.length_b   1.000
_cell.length_c   1.000
_cell.angle_alpha   90.00
_cell.angle_beta   90.00
_cell.angle_gamma   90.00
#
_symmetry.space_group_name_H-M   'P 1'
#
loop_
_entity.id
_entity.type
_entity.pdbx_description
1 polymer ?
#
loop_
_entity_poly.entity_id
_entity_poly.type
_entity_poly.pdbx_seq_one_letter_code
_entity_poly.pdbx_strand_id
1 'polypeptide(L)'
;MFNHKKQEFIIDRGNCGVHFGESYGNSRSCHLNLDQKIKVRILQDESSAEIFLDDGKKVFSMRVFPDEKANRIFVTSENGEAKVEGTIYQLRSAEL
;
A
#
# COMPACT_ATOMS: atom_id res chain seq x y z
N MET A 1 -0.88 -4.48 4.81
CA MET A 1 -1.70 -5.36 5.66
C MET A 1 -2.56 -4.52 6.59
N PHE A 2 -3.84 -4.83 6.68
CA PHE A 2 -4.73 -4.32 7.72
C PHE A 2 -4.84 -5.39 8.82
N ASN A 3 -4.36 -5.11 10.03
CA ASN A 3 -4.37 -6.04 11.15
C ASN A 3 -5.47 -5.68 12.14
N HIS A 4 -6.63 -6.33 12.03
CA HIS A 4 -7.80 -6.05 12.87
C HIS A 4 -7.54 -6.28 14.37
N LYS A 5 -6.77 -7.30 14.74
CA LYS A 5 -6.49 -7.60 16.14
C LYS A 5 -5.64 -6.50 16.80
N LYS A 6 -4.71 -5.91 16.05
CA LYS A 6 -3.83 -4.84 16.53
C LYS A 6 -4.35 -3.43 16.22
N GLN A 7 -5.43 -3.32 15.45
CA GLN A 7 -5.96 -2.05 14.97
C GLN A 7 -4.87 -1.23 14.28
N GLU A 8 -4.23 -1.85 13.29
CA GLU A 8 -3.01 -1.33 12.65
C GLU A 8 -3.07 -1.48 11.14
N PHE A 9 -2.59 -0.46 10.43
CA PHE A 9 -2.23 -0.57 9.03
C PHE A 9 -0.71 -0.62 8.90
N ILE A 10 -0.23 -1.59 8.12
CA ILE A 10 1.20 -1.86 7.92
C ILE A 10 1.50 -1.89 6.43
N ILE A 11 2.59 -1.24 6.04
CA ILE A 11 3.20 -1.37 4.72
C ILE A 11 4.58 -2.01 4.88
N ASP A 12 4.95 -2.84 3.92
CA ASP A 12 6.25 -3.51 3.89
C ASP A 12 6.76 -3.54 2.45
N ARG A 13 7.97 -3.02 2.24
CA ARG A 13 8.66 -2.99 0.94
C ARG A 13 9.87 -3.92 0.87
N GLY A 14 10.04 -4.81 1.84
CA GLY A 14 11.19 -5.70 1.97
C GLY A 14 11.34 -6.68 0.80
N ASN A 15 10.25 -6.96 0.08
CA ASN A 15 10.23 -7.83 -1.10
C ASN A 15 9.81 -7.09 -2.39
N CYS A 16 10.09 -5.78 -2.48
CA CYS A 16 9.72 -4.95 -3.64
C CYS A 16 10.88 -4.79 -4.64
N GLY A 17 11.59 -5.88 -4.93
CA GLY A 17 12.74 -5.90 -5.83
C GLY A 17 13.99 -5.28 -5.19
N VAL A 18 14.57 -4.26 -5.81
CA VAL A 18 15.84 -3.68 -5.34
C VAL A 18 15.69 -2.97 -3.99
N HIS A 19 16.53 -3.33 -3.04
CA HIS A 19 16.58 -2.69 -1.74
C HIS A 19 17.14 -1.26 -1.83
N PHE A 20 16.50 -0.34 -1.10
CA PHE A 20 16.88 1.07 -1.03
C PHE A 20 16.70 1.60 0.38
N GLY A 21 17.60 2.45 0.89
CA GLY A 21 17.41 3.13 2.18
C GLY A 21 17.11 2.20 3.37
N GLU A 22 17.75 1.03 3.43
CA GLU A 22 17.46 -0.02 4.43
C GLU A 22 17.70 0.45 5.88
N SER A 23 18.59 1.43 6.08
CA SER A 23 18.81 2.08 7.38
C SER A 23 17.55 2.74 7.96
N TYR A 24 16.55 3.04 7.12
CA TYR A 24 15.26 3.60 7.53
C TYR A 24 14.16 2.54 7.70
N GLY A 25 14.53 1.26 7.62
CA GLY A 25 13.61 0.13 7.71
C GLY A 25 12.80 -0.11 6.44
N ASN A 26 12.25 -1.31 6.36
CA ASN A 26 11.41 -1.78 5.25
C ASN A 26 9.91 -1.74 5.56
N SER A 27 9.53 -1.61 6.82
CA SER A 27 8.14 -1.53 7.24
C SER A 27 7.83 -0.22 7.94
N ARG A 28 6.61 0.27 7.71
CA ARG A 28 6.01 1.39 8.45
C ARG A 28 4.60 1.02 8.80
N SER A 29 4.12 1.54 9.93
CA SER A 29 2.77 1.29 10.38
C SER A 29 2.15 2.50 11.05
N CYS A 30 0.83 2.44 11.21
CA CYS A 30 0.09 3.38 12.02
C CYS A 30 -1.10 2.70 12.68
N HIS A 31 -1.52 3.23 13.82
CA HIS A 31 -2.81 2.87 14.39
C HIS A 31 -3.96 3.33 13.48
N LEU A 32 -4.95 2.45 13.30
CA LEU A 32 -6.12 2.67 12.47
C LEU A 32 -7.31 1.93 13.09
N ASN A 33 -8.45 2.61 13.22
CA ASN A 33 -9.68 2.00 13.71
C ASN A 33 -10.33 1.17 12.60
N LEU A 34 -10.15 -0.15 12.65
CA LEU A 34 -10.61 -1.10 11.65
C LEU A 34 -12.05 -1.61 11.89
N ASP A 35 -12.70 -1.13 12.95
CA ASP A 35 -14.14 -1.36 13.17
C ASP A 35 -15.01 -0.48 12.23
N GLN A 36 -14.38 0.41 11.47
CA GLN A 36 -15.01 1.32 10.52
C GLN A 36 -14.55 1.05 9.08
N LYS A 37 -15.36 1.48 8.11
CA LYS A 37 -14.96 1.44 6.70
C LYS A 37 -13.74 2.35 6.50
N ILE A 38 -12.65 1.77 6.02
CA ILE A 38 -11.44 2.50 5.65
C ILE A 38 -11.47 2.83 4.17
N LYS A 39 -11.19 4.09 3.84
CA LYS A 39 -11.00 4.49 2.44
C LYS A 39 -9.50 4.47 2.12
N VAL A 40 -9.13 3.77 1.05
CA VAL A 40 -7.74 3.65 0.62
C VAL A 40 -7.63 4.14 -0.82
N ARG A 41 -6.68 5.04 -1.08
CA ARG A 41 -6.23 5.36 -2.44
C ARG A 41 -4.76 5.02 -2.53
N ILE A 42 -4.39 4.30 -3.59
CA ILE A 42 -3.00 3.92 -3.87
C ILE A 42 -2.62 4.53 -5.21
N LEU A 43 -1.50 5.23 -5.26
CA LEU A 43 -0.83 5.65 -6.48
C LEU A 43 0.44 4.82 -6.60
N GLN A 44 0.56 4.06 -7.68
CA GLN A 44 1.74 3.26 -7.99
C GLN A 44 2.33 3.80 -9.29
N ASP A 45 3.62 4.07 -9.27
CA ASP A 45 4.43 4.43 -10.43
C ASP A 45 5.63 3.48 -10.53
N GLU A 46 6.47 3.60 -11.55
CA GLU A 46 7.59 2.69 -11.79
C GLU A 46 8.51 2.53 -10.58
N SER A 47 8.78 3.63 -9.86
CA SER A 47 9.74 3.63 -8.76
C SER A 47 9.24 4.24 -7.44
N SER A 48 7.93 4.43 -7.33
CA SER A 48 7.30 5.00 -6.13
C SER A 48 5.90 4.45 -5.90
N ALA A 49 5.52 4.40 -4.62
CA ALA A 49 4.17 4.09 -4.19
C ALA A 49 3.74 5.10 -3.12
N GLU A 50 2.49 5.55 -3.23
CA GLU A 50 1.87 6.48 -2.29
C GLU A 50 0.50 5.94 -1.87
N ILE A 51 0.26 5.88 -0.57
CA ILE A 51 -0.96 5.32 0.01
C ILE A 51 -1.60 6.37 0.89
N PHE A 52 -2.84 6.71 0.55
CA PHE A 52 -3.67 7.67 1.26
C PHE A 52 -4.79 6.93 1.98
N LEU A 53 -4.82 7.06 3.31
CA LEU A 53 -5.89 6.54 4.15
C LEU A 53 -6.86 7.67 4.52
N ASP A 54 -8.16 7.37 4.45
CA ASP A 54 -9.26 8.24 4.85
C ASP A 54 -9.12 9.67 4.32
N ASP A 55 -9.05 9.78 2.99
CA ASP A 55 -8.91 11.05 2.27
C ASP A 55 -7.65 11.85 2.64
N GLY A 56 -6.57 11.14 3.00
CA GLY A 56 -5.25 11.74 3.25
C GLY A 56 -5.00 12.12 4.71
N LYS A 57 -5.87 11.71 5.65
CA LYS A 57 -5.60 11.85 7.10
C LYS A 57 -4.30 11.17 7.52
N LYS A 58 -3.95 10.07 6.85
CA LYS A 58 -2.62 9.44 6.94
C LYS A 58 -2.12 9.15 5.53
N VAL A 59 -0.86 9.47 5.29
CA VAL A 59 -0.20 9.29 3.99
C VAL A 59 1.11 8.54 4.20
N PHE A 60 1.36 7.55 3.36
CA PHE A 60 2.62 6.83 3.28
C PHE A 60 3.20 7.01 1.89
N SER A 61 4.44 7.49 1.81
CA SER A 61 5.20 7.60 0.56
C SER A 61 6.46 6.76 0.66
N MET A 62 6.77 6.02 -0.40
CA MET A 62 7.95 5.17 -0.46
C MET A 62 8.50 5.02 -1.87
N ARG A 63 9.80 4.76 -1.95
CA ARG A 63 10.46 4.26 -3.17
C ARG A 63 10.38 2.74 -3.18
N VAL A 64 10.05 2.17 -4.33
CA VAL A 64 10.05 0.73 -4.61
C VAL A 64 10.71 0.51 -5.97
N PHE A 65 11.28 -0.65 -6.22
CA PHE A 65 11.94 -0.95 -7.50
C PHE A 65 11.57 -2.37 -7.93
N PRO A 66 10.28 -2.61 -8.23
CA PRO A 66 9.77 -3.93 -8.55
C PRO A 66 10.38 -4.47 -9.84
N ASP A 67 10.49 -5.79 -9.94
CA ASP A 67 10.85 -6.44 -11.20
C ASP A 67 9.78 -6.16 -12.27
N GLU A 68 10.17 -6.11 -13.55
CA GLU A 68 9.24 -5.87 -14.67
C GLU A 68 8.05 -6.85 -14.71
N LYS A 69 8.23 -8.06 -14.15
CA LYS A 69 7.19 -9.09 -14.07
C LYS A 69 6.22 -8.89 -12.90
N ALA A 70 6.53 -8.04 -11.94
CA ALA A 70 5.72 -7.76 -10.75
C ALA A 70 4.62 -6.72 -11.06
N ASN A 71 3.72 -7.06 -11.98
CA ASN A 71 2.69 -6.16 -12.52
C ASN A 71 1.25 -6.56 -12.14
N ARG A 72 1.08 -7.36 -11.08
CA ARG A 72 -0.22 -7.88 -10.65
C ARG A 72 -0.65 -7.24 -9.33
N ILE A 73 -1.95 -6.99 -9.22
CA ILE A 73 -2.60 -6.54 -7.99
C ILE A 73 -3.55 -7.64 -7.53
N PHE A 74 -3.53 -7.95 -6.23
CA PHE A 74 -4.43 -8.92 -5.62
C PHE A 74 -4.79 -8.47 -4.20
N VAL A 75 -5.93 -8.96 -3.72
CA VAL A 75 -6.43 -8.73 -2.36
C VAL A 75 -6.69 -10.08 -1.73
N THR A 76 -6.15 -10.29 -0.53
CA THR A 76 -6.32 -11.52 0.24
C THR A 76 -6.78 -11.18 1.66
N SER A 77 -7.48 -12.12 2.28
CA SER A 77 -7.85 -12.08 3.69
C SER A 77 -7.36 -13.37 4.32
N GLU A 78 -6.69 -13.26 5.47
CA GLU A 78 -6.22 -14.40 6.25
C GLU A 78 -6.96 -14.44 7.57
N ASN A 79 -7.38 -15.63 7.99
CA ASN A 79 -8.04 -15.86 9.29
C ASN A 79 -9.34 -15.04 9.50
N GLY A 80 -10.09 -14.81 8.43
CA GLY A 80 -11.36 -14.09 8.46
C GLY A 80 -11.80 -13.62 7.08
N GLU A 81 -12.87 -12.84 7.05
CA GLU A 81 -13.43 -12.26 5.83
C GLU A 81 -13.24 -10.74 5.82
N ALA A 82 -12.98 -10.20 4.63
CA ALA A 82 -12.93 -8.77 4.39
C ALA A 82 -13.83 -8.44 3.18
N LYS A 83 -14.69 -7.43 3.33
CA LYS A 83 -15.46 -6.88 2.22
C LYS A 83 -14.66 -5.75 1.59
N VAL A 84 -14.28 -5.93 0.34
CA VAL A 84 -13.47 -4.96 -0.41
C VAL A 84 -14.18 -4.62 -1.70
N GLU A 85 -14.34 -3.33 -1.93
CA GLU A 85 -14.89 -2.75 -3.15
C GLU A 85 -13.88 -1.70 -3.64
N GLY A 86 -13.62 -1.69 -4.94
CA GLY A 86 -12.65 -0.75 -5.50
C GLY A 86 -12.60 -0.78 -7.02
N THR A 87 -11.91 0.21 -7.55
CA THR A 87 -11.64 0.36 -8.98
C THR A 87 -10.14 0.57 -9.17
N ILE A 88 -9.62 0.07 -10.30
CA ILE A 88 -8.23 0.24 -10.70
C ILE A 88 -8.23 1.05 -11.99
N TYR A 89 -7.41 2.10 -12.03
CA TYR A 89 -7.28 2.97 -13.20
C TYR A 89 -5.84 2.92 -13.70
N GLN A 90 -5.66 2.73 -15.00
CA GLN A 90 -4.37 2.89 -15.64
C GLN A 90 -4.05 4.39 -15.76
N LEU A 91 -2.98 4.83 -15.12
CA LEU A 91 -2.47 6.19 -15.30
C LEU A 91 -1.75 6.29 -16.64
N ARG A 92 -1.93 7.43 -17.32
CA ARG A 92 -1.16 7.77 -18.51
C ARG A 92 0.15 8.41 -18.08
N SER A 93 1.20 8.23 -18.87
CA SER A 93 2.39 9.05 -18.74
C SER A 93 2.00 10.53 -18.84
N ALA A 94 2.62 11.37 -18.01
CA ALA A 94 2.48 12.80 -18.16
C ALA A 94 3.04 13.20 -19.53
N GLU A 95 2.25 13.92 -20.32
CA GLU A 95 2.77 14.61 -21.49
C GLU A 95 3.64 15.76 -20.98
N LEU A 96 4.90 15.79 -21.41
CA LEU A 96 5.85 16.87 -21.13
C LEU A 96 5.75 17.95 -22.20
#